data_AF-A0A562PS07-F1
#
_entry.id   AF-A0A562PS07-F1
#
_cell.length_a   1.000
_cell.length_b   1.000
_cell.length_c   1.000
_cell.angle_alpha   90.00
_cell.angle_beta   90.00
_cell.angle_gamma   90.00
#
_symmetry.space_group_name_H-M   'P 1'
#
loop_
_entity.id
_entity.type
_entity.pdbx_description
1 polymer ?
#
loop_
_entity_poly.entity_id
_entity_poly.type
_entity_poly.pdbx_seq_one_letter_code
_entity_poly.pdbx_strand_id
1 'polypeptide(L)'
;MSNSAVIPRSRQCAAARTMLGWHQTMLAERAGLSAKALSFFETGKTSARDSTLTAVEEAFKNAGVLLRDDGGIGLQPSVQIPRGRQYAAARVLLGWSREELSERTNVSAKAIALFEQGKSTPRGASLDAFDAAFYLEGVTLPENGEILVEAQEEPLEASA
;
A
#
# COMPACT_ATOMS: atom_id res chain seq x y z
N MET A 1 -17.27 -18.12 6.92
CA MET A 1 -16.16 -17.23 6.54
C MET A 1 -16.76 -16.20 5.59
N SER A 2 -17.12 -15.03 6.10
CA SER A 2 -17.76 -14.00 5.30
C SER A 2 -16.74 -13.52 4.28
N ASN A 3 -16.97 -13.85 3.01
CA ASN A 3 -16.23 -13.29 1.89
C ASN A 3 -16.74 -11.85 1.73
N SER A 4 -16.28 -10.93 2.58
CA SER A 4 -16.48 -9.50 2.33
C SER A 4 -15.71 -9.18 1.06
N ALA A 5 -16.44 -8.81 0.00
CA ALA A 5 -15.82 -8.25 -1.19
C ALA A 5 -15.21 -6.90 -0.79
N VAL A 6 -13.88 -6.83 -0.78
CA VAL A 6 -13.17 -5.59 -0.45
C VAL A 6 -13.16 -4.74 -1.71
N ILE A 7 -13.73 -3.53 -1.65
CA ILE A 7 -13.66 -2.61 -2.79
C ILE A 7 -12.24 -2.03 -2.87
N PRO A 8 -11.46 -2.32 -3.94
CA PRO A 8 -10.09 -1.83 -4.04
C PRO A 8 -10.05 -0.30 -4.11
N ARG A 9 -9.36 0.35 -3.16
CA ARG A 9 -9.15 1.80 -3.15
C ARG A 9 -7.89 2.18 -3.94
N SER A 10 -7.86 3.36 -4.56
CA SER A 10 -6.74 3.80 -5.42
C SER A 10 -5.38 3.79 -4.71
N ARG A 11 -5.29 4.38 -3.51
CA ARG A 11 -4.06 4.38 -2.69
C ARG A 11 -3.66 2.97 -2.27
N GLN A 12 -4.63 2.13 -1.93
CA GLN A 12 -4.41 0.75 -1.56
C GLN A 12 -3.80 -0.06 -2.71
N CYS A 13 -4.30 0.13 -3.94
CA CYS A 13 -3.72 -0.47 -5.14
C CYS A 13 -2.29 0.01 -5.40
N ALA A 14 -2.02 1.31 -5.24
CA ALA A 14 -0.67 1.86 -5.39
C ALA A 14 0.31 1.30 -4.35
N ALA A 15 -0.13 1.16 -3.10
CA ALA A 15 0.65 0.58 -2.02
C ALA A 15 0.88 -0.92 -2.23
N ALA A 16 -0.13 -1.68 -2.66
CA ALA A 16 -0.01 -3.11 -2.99
C ALA A 16 0.99 -3.33 -4.14
N ARG A 17 0.93 -2.51 -5.19
CA ARG A 17 1.94 -2.51 -6.27
C ARG A 17 3.33 -2.19 -5.75
N THR A 18 3.45 -1.21 -4.87
CA THR A 18 4.74 -0.83 -4.27
C THR A 18 5.33 -1.98 -3.45
N MET A 19 4.49 -2.65 -2.67
CA MET A 19 4.86 -3.81 -1.87
C MET A 19 5.39 -4.95 -2.76
N LEU A 20 4.71 -5.23 -3.88
CA LEU A 20 5.11 -6.25 -4.86
C LEU A 20 6.27 -5.83 -5.77
N GLY A 21 6.61 -4.54 -5.82
CA GLY A 21 7.55 -3.98 -6.78
C GLY A 21 7.00 -3.97 -8.22
N TRP A 22 5.69 -3.87 -8.39
CA TRP A 22 5.01 -3.85 -9.67
C TRP A 22 4.86 -2.45 -10.25
N HIS A 23 5.03 -2.36 -11.56
CA HIS A 23 4.59 -1.19 -12.34
C HIS A 23 3.10 -1.28 -12.66
N GLN A 24 2.48 -0.15 -13.02
CA GLN A 24 1.05 -0.11 -13.38
C GLN A 24 0.73 -1.07 -14.55
N THR A 25 1.58 -1.11 -15.59
CA THR A 25 1.41 -2.02 -16.73
C THR A 25 1.40 -3.50 -16.32
N MET A 26 2.21 -3.86 -15.31
CA MET A 26 2.32 -5.21 -14.79
C MET A 26 1.04 -5.67 -14.06
N LEU A 27 0.39 -4.75 -13.32
CA LEU A 27 -0.91 -5.00 -12.72
C LEU A 27 -1.99 -5.12 -13.82
N ALA A 28 -1.95 -4.26 -14.83
CA ALA A 28 -2.93 -4.29 -15.92
C ALA A 28 -2.91 -5.65 -16.64
N GLU A 29 -1.71 -6.15 -16.98
CA GLU A 29 -1.51 -7.46 -17.57
C GLU A 29 -2.08 -8.59 -16.69
N ARG A 30 -1.73 -8.60 -15.40
CA ARG A 30 -2.20 -9.64 -14.45
C ARG A 30 -3.70 -9.60 -14.17
N ALA A 31 -4.30 -8.42 -14.23
CA ALA A 31 -5.73 -8.24 -14.08
C ALA A 31 -6.50 -8.43 -15.40
N GLY A 32 -5.83 -8.70 -16.52
CA GLY A 32 -6.48 -8.79 -17.84
C GLY A 32 -7.13 -7.48 -18.30
N LEU A 33 -6.59 -6.34 -17.86
CA LEU A 33 -7.10 -5.00 -18.15
C LEU A 33 -6.19 -4.27 -19.13
N SER A 34 -6.76 -3.31 -19.87
CA SER A 34 -5.93 -2.34 -20.60
C SER A 34 -5.24 -1.37 -19.63
N ALA A 35 -4.03 -0.92 -19.97
CA ALA A 35 -3.31 0.09 -19.17
C ALA A 35 -4.14 1.37 -18.95
N LYS A 36 -4.95 1.76 -19.94
CA LYS A 36 -5.86 2.90 -19.85
C LYS A 36 -6.98 2.67 -18.83
N ALA A 37 -7.61 1.49 -18.85
CA ALA A 37 -8.66 1.16 -17.89
C ALA A 37 -8.14 1.17 -16.45
N LEU A 38 -6.96 0.58 -16.23
CA LEU A 38 -6.32 0.60 -14.92
C LEU A 38 -5.95 2.03 -14.49
N SER A 39 -5.41 2.86 -15.40
CA SER A 39 -5.10 4.25 -15.10
C SER A 39 -6.34 5.06 -14.69
N PHE A 40 -7.47 4.88 -15.36
CA PHE A 40 -8.71 5.57 -15.01
C PHE A 40 -9.25 5.15 -13.64
N PHE A 41 -9.14 3.86 -13.31
CA PHE A 41 -9.46 3.37 -11.97
C PHE A 41 -8.55 3.99 -10.90
N GLU A 42 -7.22 3.94 -11.06
CA GLU A 42 -6.28 4.47 -10.06
C GLU A 42 -6.37 6.00 -9.88
N THR A 43 -6.82 6.72 -10.90
CA THR A 43 -6.96 8.19 -10.85
C THR A 43 -8.38 8.65 -10.51
N GLY A 44 -9.32 7.73 -10.27
CA GLY A 44 -10.73 8.08 -9.99
C GLY A 44 -11.45 8.78 -11.14
N LYS A 45 -10.88 8.77 -12.36
CA LYS A 45 -11.45 9.48 -13.53
C LYS A 45 -12.75 8.87 -14.03
N THR A 46 -13.08 7.65 -13.62
CA THR A 46 -14.32 6.96 -13.97
C THR A 46 -14.67 5.99 -12.84
N SER A 47 -15.96 5.84 -12.53
CA SER A 47 -16.43 4.74 -11.69
C SER A 47 -16.02 3.42 -12.33
N ALA A 48 -15.08 2.70 -11.71
CA ALA A 48 -14.70 1.38 -12.19
C ALA A 48 -15.92 0.44 -12.11
N ARG A 49 -16.01 -0.47 -13.07
CA ARG A 49 -17.03 -1.53 -13.05
C ARG A 49 -16.65 -2.56 -11.98
N ASP A 50 -17.64 -3.23 -11.41
CA ASP A 50 -17.41 -4.31 -10.44
C ASP A 50 -16.44 -5.37 -10.97
N SER A 51 -16.59 -5.74 -12.26
CA SER A 51 -15.67 -6.67 -12.93
C SER A 51 -14.21 -6.20 -12.94
N THR A 52 -13.97 -4.89 -13.04
CA THR A 52 -12.62 -4.30 -12.99
C THR A 52 -12.06 -4.37 -11.58
N LEU A 53 -12.89 -4.06 -10.57
CA LEU A 53 -12.52 -4.11 -9.16
C LEU A 53 -12.17 -5.54 -8.75
N THR A 54 -13.02 -6.52 -9.10
CA THR A 54 -12.76 -7.95 -8.85
C THR A 54 -11.48 -8.41 -9.52
N ALA A 55 -11.25 -8.06 -10.79
CA ALA A 55 -10.04 -8.47 -11.50
C ALA A 55 -8.75 -7.91 -10.87
N VAL A 56 -8.80 -6.68 -10.36
CA VAL A 56 -7.67 -6.06 -9.63
C VAL A 56 -7.44 -6.75 -8.29
N GLU A 57 -8.50 -6.99 -7.52
CA GLU A 57 -8.44 -7.69 -6.24
C GLU A 57 -7.85 -9.11 -6.40
N GLU A 58 -8.35 -9.86 -7.38
CA GLU A 58 -7.86 -11.21 -7.70
C GLU A 58 -6.39 -11.20 -8.15
N ALA A 59 -5.97 -10.22 -8.96
CA ALA A 59 -4.57 -10.11 -9.38
C ALA A 59 -3.61 -9.94 -8.19
N PHE A 60 -3.98 -9.13 -7.20
CA PHE A 60 -3.18 -8.99 -5.97
C PHE A 60 -3.24 -10.25 -5.12
N LYS A 61 -4.43 -10.82 -4.93
CA LYS A 61 -4.63 -12.06 -4.16
C LYS A 61 -3.80 -13.20 -4.73
N ASN A 62 -3.76 -13.35 -6.04
CA ASN A 62 -2.95 -14.37 -6.72
C ASN A 62 -1.43 -14.14 -6.57
N ALA A 63 -1.01 -12.90 -6.32
CA ALA A 63 0.38 -12.57 -5.99
C ALA A 63 0.68 -12.60 -4.48
N GLY A 64 -0.29 -13.00 -3.66
CA GLY A 64 -0.13 -13.14 -2.21
C GLY A 64 -0.35 -11.87 -1.40
N VAL A 65 -0.88 -10.80 -2.02
CA VAL A 65 -1.27 -9.57 -1.34
C VAL A 65 -2.79 -9.55 -1.18
N LEU A 66 -3.27 -9.27 0.03
CA LEU A 66 -4.68 -9.16 0.35
C LEU A 66 -5.03 -7.70 0.58
N LEU A 67 -5.99 -7.17 -0.15
CA LEU A 67 -6.59 -5.87 0.16
C LEU A 67 -7.53 -6.06 1.35
N ARG A 68 -7.56 -5.09 2.27
CA ARG A 68 -8.34 -5.15 3.51
C ARG A 68 -9.42 -4.07 3.52
N ASP A 69 -10.54 -4.36 4.19
CA ASP A 69 -11.65 -3.43 4.34
C ASP A 69 -11.24 -2.16 5.13
N ASP A 70 -10.34 -2.31 6.10
CA ASP A 70 -9.76 -1.24 6.91
C ASP A 70 -8.87 -0.26 6.11
N GLY A 71 -8.60 -0.55 4.82
CA GLY A 71 -7.72 0.28 3.97
C GLY A 71 -6.26 -0.14 4.01
N GLY A 72 -5.91 -1.07 4.89
CA GLY A 72 -4.62 -1.70 4.99
C GLY A 72 -4.37 -2.78 3.93
N ILE A 73 -3.24 -3.47 4.06
CA ILE A 73 -2.80 -4.50 3.11
C ILE A 73 -2.23 -5.67 3.91
N GLY A 74 -2.65 -6.89 3.60
CA GLY A 74 -2.12 -8.11 4.18
C GLY A 74 -1.21 -8.89 3.24
N LEU A 75 -0.33 -9.70 3.81
CA LEU A 75 0.39 -10.74 3.08
C LEU A 75 -0.17 -12.12 3.42
N GLN A 76 -0.26 -12.97 2.41
CA GLN A 76 -0.53 -14.38 2.65
C GLN A 76 0.65 -15.00 3.43
N PRO A 77 0.41 -15.96 4.34
CA PRO A 77 1.45 -16.49 5.23
C PRO A 77 2.71 -17.03 4.53
N SER A 78 2.56 -17.58 3.33
CA SER A 78 3.66 -18.13 2.52
C SER A 78 4.46 -17.06 1.76
N VAL A 79 4.03 -15.81 1.77
CA VAL A 79 4.66 -14.72 1.03
C VAL A 79 5.49 -13.86 1.97
N GLN A 80 6.76 -13.73 1.64
CA GLN A 80 7.73 -12.94 2.38
C GLN A 80 8.23 -11.80 1.49
N ILE A 81 7.93 -10.56 1.88
CA ILE A 81 8.35 -9.36 1.16
C ILE A 81 9.36 -8.60 2.02
N PRO A 82 10.47 -8.09 1.46
CA PRO A 82 11.46 -7.33 2.22
C PRO A 82 10.84 -6.15 2.97
N ARG A 83 11.28 -5.94 4.22
CA ARG A 83 10.71 -4.92 5.12
C ARG A 83 10.68 -3.52 4.51
N GLY A 84 11.71 -3.15 3.76
CA GLY A 84 11.76 -1.86 3.06
C GLY A 84 10.59 -1.63 2.09
N ARG A 85 10.10 -2.68 1.40
CA ARG A 85 8.93 -2.55 0.52
C ARG A 85 7.62 -2.45 1.30
N GLN A 86 7.54 -3.08 2.47
CA GLN A 86 6.41 -2.91 3.38
C GLN A 86 6.32 -1.44 3.86
N TYR A 87 7.46 -0.82 4.18
CA TYR A 87 7.51 0.58 4.63
C TYR A 87 7.19 1.54 3.48
N ALA A 88 7.70 1.25 2.28
CA ALA A 88 7.33 1.98 1.09
C ALA A 88 5.81 1.94 0.84
N ALA A 89 5.18 0.77 1.04
CA ALA A 89 3.74 0.62 0.89
C ALA A 89 2.95 1.39 1.96
N ALA A 90 3.35 1.34 3.23
CA ALA A 90 2.72 2.13 4.29
C ALA A 90 2.81 3.64 4.01
N ARG A 91 3.97 4.10 3.57
CA ARG A 91 4.17 5.49 3.16
C ARG A 91 3.25 5.88 2.01
N VAL A 92 3.03 4.99 1.03
CA VAL A 92 2.08 5.22 -0.07
C VAL A 92 0.63 5.24 0.40
N LEU A 93 0.24 4.41 1.37
CA LEU A 93 -1.12 4.46 1.95
C LEU A 93 -1.40 5.82 2.60
N LEU A 94 -0.41 6.37 3.31
CA LEU A 94 -0.47 7.70 3.92
C LEU A 94 -0.32 8.86 2.92
N GLY A 95 0.00 8.57 1.66
CA GLY A 95 0.27 9.60 0.64
C GLY A 95 1.57 10.38 0.87
N TRP A 96 2.49 9.84 1.69
CA TRP A 96 3.74 10.51 2.06
C TRP A 96 4.82 10.37 0.99
N SER A 97 5.64 11.41 0.85
CA SER A 97 6.91 11.35 0.12
C SER A 97 8.03 10.81 1.03
N ARG A 98 9.19 10.47 0.46
CA ARG A 98 10.35 10.08 1.28
C ARG A 98 10.89 11.25 2.10
N GLU A 99 10.71 12.45 1.58
CA GLU A 99 11.06 13.71 2.23
C GLU A 99 10.18 13.94 3.47
N GLU A 100 8.87 13.72 3.36
CA GLU A 100 7.94 13.78 4.50
C GLU A 100 8.35 12.80 5.62
N LEU A 101 8.64 11.55 5.27
CA LEU A 101 9.11 10.57 6.27
C LEU A 101 10.49 10.94 6.85
N SER A 102 11.35 11.55 6.02
CA SER A 102 12.66 12.04 6.46
C SER A 102 12.53 13.13 7.51
N GLU A 103 11.63 14.09 7.32
CA GLU A 103 11.35 15.18 8.26
C GLU A 103 10.82 14.65 9.60
N ARG A 104 9.92 13.65 9.54
CA ARG A 104 9.31 13.04 10.73
C ARG A 104 10.27 12.20 11.56
N THR A 105 11.29 11.60 10.94
CA THR A 105 12.15 10.60 11.61
C THR A 105 13.61 11.03 11.76
N ASN A 106 13.98 12.17 11.20
CA ASN A 106 15.38 12.62 11.11
C ASN A 106 16.31 11.58 10.43
N VAL A 107 15.75 10.73 9.55
CA VAL A 107 16.51 9.80 8.71
C VAL A 107 16.47 10.31 7.28
N SER A 108 17.64 10.55 6.67
CA SER A 108 17.69 11.15 5.32
C SER A 108 16.84 10.39 4.28
N ALA A 109 16.16 11.14 3.41
CA ALA A 109 15.38 10.59 2.28
C ALA A 109 16.19 9.61 1.41
N LYS A 110 17.50 9.81 1.27
CA LYS A 110 18.41 8.89 0.58
C LYS A 110 18.55 7.54 1.29
N ALA A 111 18.71 7.55 2.62
CA ALA A 111 18.77 6.32 3.42
C ALA A 111 17.44 5.56 3.37
N ILE A 112 16.32 6.28 3.46
CA ILE A 112 14.98 5.70 3.26
C ILE A 112 14.88 5.06 1.88
N ALA A 113 15.28 5.75 0.82
CA ALA A 113 15.23 5.20 -0.54
C ALA A 113 16.08 3.92 -0.71
N LEU A 114 17.27 3.86 -0.12
CA LEU A 114 18.11 2.67 -0.17
C LEU A 114 17.48 1.49 0.59
N PHE A 115 16.88 1.76 1.75
CA PHE A 115 16.16 0.75 2.52
C PHE A 115 14.95 0.20 1.76
N GLU A 116 14.11 1.09 1.20
CA GLU A 116 12.95 0.69 0.40
C GLU A 116 13.33 -0.16 -0.83
N GLN A 117 14.52 0.08 -1.39
CA GLN A 117 15.09 -0.70 -2.50
C GLN A 117 15.75 -2.02 -2.04
N GLY A 118 15.81 -2.29 -0.74
CA GLY A 118 16.52 -3.44 -0.19
C GLY A 118 18.05 -3.35 -0.28
N LYS A 119 18.59 -2.14 -0.54
CA LYS A 119 20.03 -1.88 -0.68
C LYS A 119 20.72 -1.55 0.65
N SER A 120 19.94 -1.39 1.73
CA SER A 120 20.46 -1.15 3.07
C SER A 120 19.52 -1.68 4.13
N THR A 121 20.07 -2.02 5.29
CA THR A 121 19.29 -2.30 6.51
C THR A 121 19.50 -1.15 7.50
N PRO A 122 18.46 -0.36 7.81
CA PRO A 122 18.53 0.68 8.83
C PRO A 122 18.90 0.12 10.20
N ARG A 123 19.40 0.99 11.09
CA ARG A 123 19.62 0.62 12.50
C ARG A 123 18.28 0.46 13.22
N GLY A 124 18.26 -0.26 14.33
CA GLY A 124 17.06 -0.42 15.18
C GLY A 124 16.38 0.91 15.50
N ALA A 125 17.13 1.90 16.00
CA ALA A 125 16.59 3.23 16.30
C ALA A 125 15.92 3.94 15.10
N SER A 126 16.35 3.66 13.86
CA SER A 126 15.69 4.20 12.66
C SER A 126 14.39 3.45 12.36
N LEU A 127 14.37 2.13 12.55
CA LEU A 127 13.13 1.33 12.42
C LEU A 127 12.10 1.75 13.47
N ASP A 128 12.53 1.92 14.73
CA ASP A 128 11.67 2.39 15.81
C ASP A 128 11.07 3.77 15.50
N ALA A 129 11.87 4.68 14.92
CA ALA A 129 11.40 6.00 14.51
C ALA A 129 10.38 5.94 13.35
N PHE A 130 10.60 5.04 12.38
CA PHE A 130 9.64 4.83 11.30
C PHE A 130 8.33 4.23 11.83
N ASP A 131 8.39 3.18 12.66
CA ASP A 131 7.22 2.53 13.23
C ASP A 131 6.41 3.50 14.11
N ALA A 132 7.09 4.33 14.91
CA ALA A 132 6.44 5.38 15.69
C ALA A 132 5.76 6.43 14.79
N ALA A 133 6.40 6.86 13.71
CA ALA A 133 5.81 7.84 12.79
C ALA A 133 4.57 7.30 12.08
N PHE A 134 4.57 6.02 11.66
CA PHE A 134 3.39 5.37 11.08
C PHE A 134 2.28 5.19 12.11
N TYR A 135 2.62 4.74 13.32
CA TYR A 135 1.65 4.50 14.38
C TYR A 135 0.88 5.76 14.78
N LEU A 136 1.56 6.92 14.86
CA LEU A 136 0.92 8.20 15.15
C LEU A 136 -0.13 8.61 14.11
N GLU A 137 -0.10 8.00 12.93
CA GLU A 137 -0.99 8.28 11.81
C GLU A 137 -1.95 7.11 11.57
N GLY A 138 -2.11 6.26 12.58
CA GLY A 138 -3.03 5.13 12.58
C GLY A 138 -2.54 3.95 11.74
N VAL A 139 -1.26 3.89 11.37
CA VAL A 139 -0.71 2.78 10.56
C VAL A 139 0.23 1.92 11.39
N THR A 140 -0.10 0.63 11.52
CA THR A 140 0.73 -0.34 12.24
C THR A 140 1.25 -1.41 11.28
N LEU A 141 2.55 -1.73 11.39
CA LEU A 141 3.21 -2.75 10.57
C LEU A 141 3.73 -3.89 11.46
N PRO A 142 2.91 -4.89 11.83
CA PRO A 142 3.41 -6.10 12.48
C PRO A 142 4.49 -6.84 11.65
N GLU A 143 5.23 -7.76 12.30
CA GLU A 143 6.28 -8.56 11.66
C GLU A 143 5.76 -9.56 10.62
N ASN A 144 4.47 -9.92 10.69
CA ASN A 144 3.81 -10.83 9.74
C ASN A 144 3.61 -10.20 8.34
N GLY A 145 4.04 -8.96 8.14
CA GLY A 145 3.97 -8.26 6.87
C GLY A 145 2.60 -7.66 6.53
N GLU A 146 1.68 -7.63 7.49
CA GLU A 146 0.47 -6.82 7.37
C GLU A 146 0.78 -5.34 7.59
N ILE A 147 -0.03 -4.50 6.96
CA ILE A 147 -0.13 -3.07 7.22
C ILE A 147 -1.58 -2.83 7.63
N LEU A 148 -1.79 -2.52 8.90
CA LEU A 148 -3.10 -2.26 9.47
C LEU A 148 -3.30 -0.75 9.50
N VAL A 149 -4.49 -0.31 9.11
CA VAL A 149 -4.88 1.11 9.14
C VAL A 149 -6.05 1.21 10.11
N GLU A 150 -5.89 2.04 11.14
CA GLU A 150 -7.00 2.41 12.01
C GLU A 150 -7.96 3.28 11.20
N ALA A 151 -9.26 2.97 11.29
CA ALA A 151 -10.27 3.69 10.55
C ALA A 151 -10.25 5.18 10.94
N GLN A 152 -9.64 6.01 10.10
CA GLN A 152 -9.89 7.43 10.12
C GLN A 152 -11.31 7.58 9.59
N GLU A 153 -12.25 8.06 10.42
CA GLU A 153 -13.55 8.49 9.91
C GLU A 153 -13.26 9.48 8.77
N GLU A 154 -13.51 9.06 7.53
CA GLU A 154 -13.47 9.96 6.37
C GLU A 154 -14.31 11.19 6.76
N PRO A 155 -13.77 12.42 6.71
CA PRO A 155 -14.60 13.58 6.88
C PRO A 155 -15.69 13.45 5.84
N LEU A 156 -16.94 13.46 6.30
CA LEU A 156 -18.13 13.50 5.47
C LEU A 156 -17.95 14.68 4.50
N GLU A 157 -17.42 14.42 3.30
CA GLU A 157 -17.19 15.47 2.31
C GLU A 157 -18.56 16.08 2.05
N ALA A 158 -18.69 17.33 2.48
CA ALA A 158 -19.88 18.13 2.36
C ALA A 158 -20.23 18.20 0.87
N SER A 159 -21.33 17.54 0.52
CA SER A 159 -22.05 17.81 -0.72
C SER A 159 -22.27 19.32 -0.84
N ALA A 160 -21.61 19.96 -1.80
CA ALA A 160 -21.89 21.30 -2.28
C ALA A 160 -22.18 21.26 -3.78
#